data_AF-A0A5E5PKE6-F1
#
_entry.id   AF-A0A5E5PKE6-F1
#
_cell.length_a   1.000
_cell.length_b   1.000
_cell.length_c   1.000
_cell.angle_alpha   90.00
_cell.angle_beta   90.00
_cell.angle_gamma   90.00
#
_symmetry.space_group_name_H-M   'P 1'
#
loop_
_entity.id
_entity.type
_entity.pdbx_description
1 polymer ?
#
loop_
_entity_poly.entity_id
_entity_poly.type
_entity_poly.pdbx_seq_one_letter_code
_entity_poly.pdbx_strand_id
1 'polypeptide(L)'
;MIKYQEQPNIYAEYSHPQSDEYIEYKSTIQIKDSGKQPVIIKLKLNEQYVSFAPVPPEKHIIRATNIIELYLKLERWFGKYGYIIK
;
A
#
# COMPACT_ATOMS: atom_id res chain seq x y z
N MET A 1 -11.08 19.74 -4.54
CA MET A 1 -9.76 19.99 -5.19
C MET A 1 -8.70 19.11 -4.53
N ILE A 2 -7.68 18.66 -5.27
CA ILE A 2 -6.50 17.98 -4.68
C ILE A 2 -5.55 19.06 -4.20
N LYS A 3 -5.16 19.03 -2.93
CA LYS A 3 -4.20 19.98 -2.34
C LYS A 3 -2.78 19.45 -2.31
N TYR A 4 -2.62 18.13 -2.25
CA TYR A 4 -1.33 17.48 -2.20
C TYR A 4 -1.37 16.18 -2.97
N GLN A 5 -0.29 15.89 -3.69
CA GLN A 5 -0.09 14.64 -4.40
C GLN A 5 1.37 14.21 -4.29
N GLU A 6 1.57 12.93 -4.02
CA GLU A 6 2.88 12.28 -4.00
C GLU A 6 2.78 10.92 -4.69
N GLN A 7 3.91 10.42 -5.19
CA GLN A 7 4.00 9.14 -5.88
C GLN A 7 5.14 8.27 -5.32
N PRO A 8 5.07 7.85 -4.04
CA PRO A 8 6.10 6.98 -3.49
C PRO A 8 5.93 5.55 -4.02
N ASN A 9 7.03 4.80 -4.05
CA ASN A 9 6.99 3.35 -4.16
C ASN A 9 6.79 2.76 -2.76
N ILE A 10 5.96 1.73 -2.65
CA ILE A 10 5.72 0.99 -1.41
C ILE A 10 6.35 -0.38 -1.57
N TYR A 11 7.33 -0.67 -0.72
CA TYR A 11 8.01 -1.96 -0.64
C TYR A 11 7.44 -2.75 0.53
N ALA A 12 7.17 -4.04 0.31
CA ALA A 12 6.77 -4.93 1.38
C ALA A 12 7.43 -6.30 1.23
N GLU A 13 7.95 -6.82 2.33
CA GLU A 13 8.60 -8.13 2.43
C GLU A 13 7.64 -9.15 3.02
N TYR A 14 7.69 -10.39 2.52
CA TYR A 14 6.93 -11.48 3.09
C TYR A 14 7.49 -11.84 4.47
N SER A 15 6.61 -11.90 5.48
CA SER A 15 6.99 -12.17 6.86
C SER A 15 7.19 -13.68 7.05
N HIS A 16 8.35 -14.18 6.62
CA HIS A 16 8.75 -15.56 6.81
C HIS A 16 10.26 -15.67 7.09
N PRO A 17 10.70 -16.43 8.12
CA PRO A 17 12.11 -16.46 8.53
C PRO A 17 13.09 -16.98 7.46
N GLN A 18 12.58 -17.67 6.44
CA GLN A 18 13.37 -18.30 5.38
C GLN A 18 12.98 -17.79 3.98
N SER A 19 12.28 -16.67 3.89
CA SER A 19 11.91 -16.06 2.61
C SER A 19 12.44 -14.65 2.51
N ASP A 20 12.98 -14.32 1.35
CA ASP A 20 13.34 -12.98 0.92
C ASP A 20 12.34 -12.43 -0.12
N GLU A 21 11.18 -13.06 -0.24
CA GLU A 21 10.14 -12.64 -1.18
C GLU A 21 9.63 -11.24 -0.86
N TYR A 22 9.44 -10.45 -1.92
CA TYR A 22 8.99 -9.08 -1.80
C TYR A 22 8.05 -8.69 -2.93
N ILE A 23 7.31 -7.62 -2.67
CA ILE A 23 6.45 -6.96 -3.66
C ILE A 23 6.68 -5.46 -3.60
N GLU A 24 6.60 -4.82 -4.77
CA GLU A 24 6.67 -3.37 -4.90
C GLU A 24 5.39 -2.86 -5.56
N TYR A 25 4.79 -1.83 -4.96
CA TYR A 25 3.68 -1.08 -5.54
C TYR A 25 4.12 0.34 -5.88
N LYS A 26 3.87 0.75 -7.11
CA LYS A 26 3.78 2.18 -7.45
C LYS A 26 2.53 2.73 -6.79
N SER A 27 2.68 3.82 -6.05
CA SER A 27 1.54 4.44 -5.37
C SER A 27 1.29 5.87 -5.81
N THR A 28 0.07 6.35 -5.55
CA THR A 28 -0.27 7.76 -5.64
C THR A 28 -1.09 8.13 -4.44
N ILE A 29 -0.49 8.93 -3.54
CA ILE A 29 -1.15 9.50 -2.37
C ILE A 29 -1.77 10.83 -2.80
N GLN A 30 -3.04 11.04 -2.50
CA GLN A 30 -3.79 12.26 -2.80
C GLN A 30 -4.51 12.73 -1.55
N ILE A 31 -4.33 14.01 -1.20
CA ILE A 31 -5.09 14.66 -0.12
C ILE A 31 -6.03 15.69 -0.75
N LYS A 32 -7.32 15.52 -0.49
CA LYS A 32 -8.37 16.42 -0.94
C LYS A 32 -8.74 17.43 0.14
N ASP A 33 -9.27 18.55 -0.29
CA ASP A 33 -9.66 19.66 0.60
C ASP A 33 -10.96 19.41 1.38
N SER A 34 -11.75 18.43 0.94
CA SER A 34 -13.05 18.12 1.53
C SER A 34 -13.46 16.67 1.27
N GLY A 35 -14.41 16.18 2.06
CA GLY A 35 -14.96 14.83 1.99
C GLY A 35 -14.71 14.03 3.26
N LYS A 36 -15.52 12.98 3.50
CA LYS A 36 -15.43 12.14 4.71
C LYS A 36 -14.11 11.37 4.82
N GLN A 37 -13.48 11.06 3.69
CA GLN A 37 -12.18 10.37 3.61
C GLN A 37 -11.30 11.07 2.57
N PRO A 38 -10.71 12.22 2.94
CA PRO A 38 -9.99 13.07 2.00
C PRO A 38 -8.63 12.52 1.59
N VAL A 39 -8.08 11.58 2.36
CA VAL A 39 -6.76 10.97 2.11
C VAL A 39 -6.95 9.65 1.36
N ILE A 40 -6.31 9.52 0.21
CA ILE A 40 -6.47 8.37 -0.69
C ILE A 40 -5.08 7.89 -1.14
N ILE A 41 -4.83 6.59 -1.11
CA ILE A 41 -3.71 5.97 -1.81
C ILE A 41 -4.26 5.02 -2.87
N LYS A 42 -3.72 5.15 -4.08
CA LYS A 42 -3.94 4.21 -5.18
C LYS A 42 -2.67 3.40 -5.34
N LEU A 43 -2.79 2.09 -5.35
CA LEU A 43 -1.70 1.14 -5.46
C LEU A 43 -1.82 0.43 -6.80
N LYS A 44 -0.69 0.31 -7.51
CA LYS A 44 -0.54 -0.54 -8.69
C LYS A 44 0.74 -1.37 -8.53
N LEU A 45 0.60 -2.69 -8.56
CA LEU A 45 1.71 -3.61 -8.48
C LEU A 45 2.69 -3.30 -9.62
N ASN A 46 3.95 -3.11 -9.24
CA ASN A 46 5.04 -2.77 -10.15
C ASN A 46 5.91 -4.01 -10.39
N GLU A 47 6.43 -4.57 -9.30
CA GLU A 47 7.35 -5.70 -9.31
C GLU A 47 6.97 -6.69 -8.21
N GLN A 48 7.28 -7.96 -8.45
CA GLN A 48 7.12 -9.02 -7.48
C GLN A 48 8.24 -10.03 -7.64
N TYR A 49 8.83 -10.44 -6.52
CA TYR A 49 9.68 -11.61 -6.42
C TYR A 49 8.99 -12.59 -5.47
N VAL A 50 8.19 -13.48 -6.04
CA VAL A 50 7.30 -14.37 -5.30
C VAL A 50 7.30 -15.75 -5.96
N SER A 51 7.66 -16.78 -5.19
CA SER A 51 7.62 -18.20 -5.52
C SER A 51 6.52 -18.96 -4.78
N PHE A 52 6.19 -18.58 -3.55
CA PHE A 52 5.20 -19.25 -2.71
C PHE A 52 4.32 -18.31 -1.88
N ALA A 53 4.76 -17.07 -1.65
CA ALA A 53 3.94 -16.11 -0.91
C ALA A 53 2.63 -15.74 -1.64
N PRO A 54 1.54 -15.40 -0.92
CA PRO A 54 0.29 -15.00 -1.55
C PRO A 54 0.41 -13.63 -2.24
N VAL A 55 0.18 -13.55 -3.54
CA VAL A 55 0.24 -12.26 -4.27
C VAL A 55 -1.02 -11.42 -4.00
N PRO A 56 -0.90 -10.20 -3.41
CA PRO A 56 -2.06 -9.31 -3.25
C PRO A 56 -2.59 -8.79 -4.60
N PRO A 57 -3.81 -8.24 -4.66
CA PRO A 57 -4.38 -7.71 -5.89
C PRO A 57 -3.50 -6.69 -6.61
N GLU A 58 -3.35 -6.83 -7.93
CA GLU A 58 -2.56 -5.93 -8.79
C GLU A 58 -2.89 -4.45 -8.59
N LYS A 59 -4.16 -4.14 -8.27
CA LYS A 59 -4.63 -2.78 -8.01
C LYS A 59 -5.43 -2.73 -6.73
N HIS A 60 -5.18 -1.71 -5.92
CA HIS A 60 -5.96 -1.47 -4.71
C HIS A 60 -6.09 0.02 -4.41
N ILE A 61 -7.17 0.40 -3.73
CA ILE A 61 -7.42 1.79 -3.33
C ILE A 61 -7.81 1.80 -1.86
N ILE A 62 -7.06 2.53 -1.06
CA ILE A 62 -7.37 2.76 0.35
C ILE A 62 -7.78 4.23 0.52
N ARG A 63 -8.83 4.43 1.32
CA ARG A 63 -9.34 5.75 1.69
C ARG A 63 -9.34 5.88 3.22
N ALA A 64 -8.97 7.07 3.69
CA ALA A 64 -8.80 7.35 5.11
C ALA A 64 -9.18 8.81 5.44
N THR A 65 -9.46 9.06 6.71
CA THR A 65 -9.78 10.41 7.22
C THR A 65 -8.52 11.26 7.34
N ASN A 66 -7.37 10.65 7.63
CA ASN A 66 -6.07 11.31 7.78
C ASN A 66 -4.93 10.37 7.34
N ILE A 67 -3.70 10.89 7.33
CA ILE A 67 -2.52 10.17 6.84
C ILE A 67 -2.11 9.00 7.75
N ILE A 68 -2.28 9.12 9.07
CA ILE A 68 -1.95 8.05 10.02
C ILE A 68 -2.88 6.86 9.81
N GLU A 69 -4.18 7.12 9.69
CA GLU A 69 -5.17 6.08 9.41
C GLU A 69 -4.93 5.42 8.04
N LEU A 70 -4.43 6.17 7.05
CA LEU A 70 -4.04 5.63 5.76
C LEU A 70 -2.94 4.56 5.93
N TYR A 71 -1.85 4.88 6.62
CA TYR A 71 -0.75 3.93 6.84
C TYR A 71 -1.18 2.72 7.67
N LEU A 72 -2.00 2.90 8.71
CA LEU A 72 -2.55 1.78 9.49
C LEU A 72 -3.41 0.85 8.63
N LYS A 73 -4.22 1.40 7.71
CA LYS A 73 -5.01 0.59 6.78
C LYS A 73 -4.14 -0.10 5.74
N LEU A 74 -3.08 0.56 5.28
CA LEU A 74 -2.11 0.02 4.34
C LEU A 74 -1.39 -1.19 4.95
N GLU A 75 -0.85 -1.04 6.16
CA GLU A 75 -0.20 -2.12 6.92
C GLU A 75 -1.15 -3.30 7.15
N ARG A 76 -2.38 -3.04 7.61
CA ARG A 76 -3.40 -4.09 7.77
C ARG A 76 -3.75 -4.78 6.46
N TRP A 77 -3.72 -4.06 5.33
CA TRP A 77 -4.02 -4.65 4.03
C TRP A 77 -2.90 -5.59 3.58
N PHE A 78 -1.63 -5.17 3.66
CA PHE A 78 -0.49 -6.03 3.38
C PHE A 78 -0.41 -7.22 4.33
N GLY A 79 -0.71 -7.01 5.62
CA GLY A 79 -0.72 -8.05 6.64
C GLY A 79 -1.72 -9.17 6.37
N LYS A 80 -2.81 -8.93 5.62
CA LYS A 80 -3.74 -10.01 5.18
C LYS A 80 -3.08 -11.04 4.27
N TYR A 81 -1.98 -10.67 3.62
CA TYR A 81 -1.22 -11.52 2.72
C TYR A 81 0.12 -11.95 3.34
N GLY A 82 0.35 -11.63 4.61
CA GLY A 82 1.59 -11.94 5.31
C GLY A 82 2.77 -11.02 4.99
N TYR A 83 2.52 -9.83 4.42
CA TYR A 83 3.60 -8.88 4.11
C TYR A 83 3.72 -7.78 5.16
N ILE A 84 4.95 -7.31 5.39
CA ILE A 84 5.30 -6.18 6.24
C ILE A 84 5.92 -5.08 5.37
N ILE A 85 5.40 -3.86 5.52
CA ILE A 85 5.92 -2.68 4.80
C ILE A 85 7.31 -2.33 5.36
N LYS A 86 8.24 -1.99 4.47
CA LYS A 86 9.59 -1.52 4.81
C LYS A 86 9.78 -0.03 4.55
#